data_AF-A0A3N5LWE9-F1
#
_entry.id   AF-A0A3N5LWE9-F1
#
_cell.length_a   1.000
_cell.length_b   1.000
_cell.length_c   1.000
_cell.angle_alpha   90.00
_cell.angle_beta   90.00
_cell.angle_gamma   90.00
#
_symmetry.space_group_name_H-M   'P 1'
#
loop_
_entity.id
_entity.type
_entity.pdbx_description
1 polymer ?
#
loop_
_entity_poly.entity_id
_entity_poly.type
_entity_poly.pdbx_seq_one_letter_code
_entity_poly.pdbx_strand_id
1 'polypeptide(L)'
;MSETRTGWAKRRASFDDARTQEAARQVRDDTAELVADVSLAMAGEVGPAGGDPARDPDEVAASRRDDRLRSAVNDLQHRLLTADPQADVHGFALERLMTAAGADRVCAFRNAEGADGRAAHVLYAEAVVAPELSLLTTAAATAEAYDDVVPGLLEDLAAGRPFASRVEFLPRRAAERLAAQSADAVLLLPLFVDGAFHGFL
;
A
#
# COMPACT_ATOMS: atom_id res chain seq x y z
N MET A 1 20.81 20.34 -28.02
CA MET A 1 20.27 19.48 -29.09
C MET A 1 19.28 18.54 -28.44
N SER A 2 18.02 18.65 -28.84
CA SER A 2 16.84 18.17 -28.12
C SER A 2 16.49 16.74 -28.53
N GLU A 3 16.59 15.77 -27.61
CA GLU A 3 15.97 14.46 -27.78
C GLU A 3 14.49 14.54 -27.38
N THR A 4 13.63 14.22 -28.33
CA THR A 4 12.18 14.38 -28.23
C THR A 4 11.53 13.29 -27.37
N ARG A 5 10.61 13.72 -26.49
CA ARG A 5 9.68 12.97 -25.61
C ARG A 5 9.00 11.72 -26.21
N THR A 6 9.06 11.52 -27.51
CA THR A 6 8.49 10.41 -28.26
C THR A 6 9.32 9.11 -28.23
N GLY A 7 10.61 9.17 -27.87
CA GLY A 7 11.46 7.96 -27.77
C GLY A 7 11.22 7.10 -26.53
N TRP A 8 10.63 7.67 -25.47
CA TRP A 8 10.39 6.98 -24.21
C TRP A 8 9.11 6.12 -24.23
N ALA A 9 8.04 6.62 -24.87
CA ALA A 9 6.78 5.89 -25.03
C ALA A 9 6.92 4.62 -25.89
N LYS A 10 7.79 4.65 -26.91
CA LYS A 10 7.96 3.54 -27.86
C LYS A 10 8.75 2.36 -27.29
N ARG A 11 9.58 2.58 -26.26
CA ARG A 11 10.31 1.52 -25.55
C ARG A 11 9.45 0.82 -24.49
N ARG A 12 8.46 1.52 -23.93
CA ARG A 12 7.47 0.97 -22.98
C ARG A 12 6.59 -0.11 -23.61
N ALA A 13 6.09 0.12 -24.82
CA ALA A 13 5.21 -0.82 -25.52
C ALA A 13 5.90 -2.13 -25.97
N SER A 14 7.24 -2.14 -26.12
CA SER A 14 7.98 -3.33 -26.59
C SER A 14 8.26 -4.35 -25.49
N PHE A 15 8.14 -3.96 -24.21
CA PHE A 15 8.35 -4.86 -23.07
C PHE A 15 7.10 -5.70 -22.75
N ASP A 16 5.90 -5.25 -23.17
CA ASP A 16 4.61 -5.84 -22.81
C ASP A 16 4.22 -7.10 -23.60
N ASP A 17 4.69 -7.29 -24.83
CA ASP A 17 4.04 -8.27 -25.73
C ASP A 17 4.73 -9.65 -25.80
N ALA A 18 6.04 -9.74 -25.49
CA ALA A 18 6.82 -10.95 -25.79
C ALA A 18 7.06 -11.91 -24.61
N ARG A 19 6.94 -11.47 -23.34
CA ARG A 19 7.18 -12.33 -22.15
C ARG A 19 5.90 -12.80 -21.44
N THR A 20 4.77 -12.20 -21.79
CA THR A 20 3.49 -12.35 -21.09
C THR A 20 2.79 -13.69 -21.41
N GLN A 21 3.14 -14.36 -22.52
CA GLN A 21 2.43 -15.60 -22.91
C GLN A 21 3.11 -16.91 -22.50
N GLU A 22 4.42 -16.92 -22.24
CA GLU A 22 5.15 -18.18 -22.03
C GLU A 22 5.43 -18.51 -20.55
N ALA A 23 5.48 -17.50 -19.67
CA ALA A 23 5.66 -17.71 -18.23
C ALA A 23 4.37 -18.09 -17.48
N ALA A 24 3.19 -17.83 -18.05
CA ALA A 24 1.89 -18.02 -17.40
C ALA A 24 1.45 -19.48 -17.24
N ARG A 25 2.17 -20.46 -17.81
CA ARG A 25 1.79 -21.89 -17.77
C ARG A 25 2.59 -22.75 -16.81
N GLN A 26 3.76 -22.31 -16.32
CA GLN A 26 4.69 -23.22 -15.64
C GLN A 26 4.80 -23.03 -14.12
N VAL A 27 4.30 -21.93 -13.54
CA VAL A 27 4.45 -21.63 -12.10
C VAL A 27 3.19 -21.99 -11.29
N ARG A 28 2.23 -22.68 -11.92
CA ARG A 28 0.88 -22.87 -11.36
C ARG A 28 0.74 -24.00 -10.32
N ASP A 29 1.82 -24.63 -9.87
CA ASP A 29 1.72 -25.87 -9.09
C ASP A 29 2.42 -25.93 -7.71
N ASP A 30 3.28 -24.97 -7.30
CA ASP A 30 4.12 -25.17 -6.10
C ASP A 30 4.12 -24.07 -5.02
N THR A 31 3.19 -23.09 -5.04
CA THR A 31 3.10 -22.06 -3.98
C THR A 31 1.70 -21.89 -3.39
N ALA A 32 0.86 -22.92 -3.50
CA ALA A 32 -0.45 -22.95 -2.89
C ALA A 32 -0.39 -23.33 -1.41
N GLU A 33 0.13 -22.45 -0.55
CA GLU A 33 -0.32 -22.43 0.85
C GLU A 33 -0.06 -21.06 1.50
N LEU A 34 -1.15 -20.48 2.02
CA LEU A 34 -1.26 -19.25 2.83
C LEU A 34 -1.15 -17.90 2.09
N VAL A 35 -2.16 -17.63 1.25
CA VAL A 35 -2.67 -16.26 1.05
C VAL A 35 -4.05 -16.22 1.68
N ALA A 36 -4.22 -15.39 2.73
CA ALA A 36 -5.56 -15.03 3.19
C ALA A 36 -6.18 -14.13 2.13
N ASP A 37 -7.03 -14.71 1.27
CA ASP A 37 -7.88 -13.98 0.35
C ASP A 37 -8.81 -13.05 1.15
N VAL A 38 -8.42 -11.77 1.29
CA VAL A 38 -9.37 -10.72 1.61
C VAL A 38 -10.03 -10.31 0.29
N SER A 39 -10.89 -11.19 -0.21
CA SER A 39 -11.83 -10.86 -1.27
C SER A 39 -12.98 -10.07 -0.67
N LEU A 40 -12.92 -8.75 -0.77
CA LEU A 40 -14.00 -7.85 -0.37
C LEU A 40 -15.13 -7.92 -1.42
N ALA A 41 -15.94 -8.98 -1.36
CA ALA A 41 -17.12 -9.14 -2.19
C ALA A 41 -18.26 -8.23 -1.71
N MET A 42 -18.38 -7.05 -2.32
CA MET A 42 -19.52 -6.16 -2.15
C MET A 42 -20.70 -6.68 -2.98
N ALA A 43 -21.61 -7.42 -2.34
CA ALA A 43 -22.96 -7.65 -2.84
C ALA A 43 -23.96 -7.28 -1.74
N GLY A 44 -24.40 -6.02 -1.75
CA GLY A 44 -25.48 -5.53 -0.90
C GLY A 44 -26.76 -5.42 -1.71
N GLU A 45 -27.65 -6.40 -1.59
CA GLU A 45 -29.06 -6.22 -1.92
C GLU A 45 -29.74 -5.39 -0.83
N VAL A 46 -30.32 -4.25 -1.21
CA VAL A 46 -31.08 -3.38 -0.31
C VAL A 46 -32.52 -3.91 -0.25
N GLY A 47 -32.82 -4.69 0.79
CA GLY A 47 -34.20 -5.06 1.17
C GLY A 47 -34.87 -3.97 2.02
N PRO A 48 -36.21 -3.84 1.96
CA PRO A 48 -36.93 -2.71 2.55
C PRO A 48 -36.97 -2.77 4.08
N ALA A 49 -37.10 -1.59 4.68
CA ALA A 49 -37.12 -1.33 6.12
C ALA A 49 -38.22 -2.11 6.86
N GLY A 50 -37.87 -3.28 7.40
CA GLY A 50 -38.61 -4.00 8.43
C GLY A 50 -37.61 -4.43 9.50
N GLY A 51 -37.62 -3.77 10.65
CA GLY A 51 -36.73 -4.10 11.76
C GLY A 51 -37.15 -5.42 12.41
N ASP A 52 -36.39 -6.48 12.15
CA ASP A 52 -36.55 -7.78 12.79
C ASP A 52 -35.86 -7.77 14.17
N PRO A 53 -36.57 -8.03 15.29
CA PRO A 53 -36.00 -7.99 16.64
C PRO A 53 -35.00 -9.12 16.95
N ALA A 54 -34.64 -9.95 15.97
CA ALA A 54 -33.73 -11.09 16.12
C ALA A 54 -32.41 -10.92 15.35
N ARG A 55 -31.95 -9.68 15.09
CA ARG A 55 -30.63 -9.48 14.49
C ARG A 55 -29.53 -10.02 15.40
N ASP A 56 -28.67 -10.84 14.82
CA ASP A 56 -27.51 -11.40 15.50
C ASP A 56 -26.65 -10.24 16.06
N PRO A 57 -26.29 -10.26 17.36
CA PRO A 57 -25.41 -9.25 17.93
C PRO A 57 -24.09 -9.09 17.14
N ASP A 58 -23.60 -10.14 16.48
CA ASP A 58 -22.40 -10.10 15.65
C ASP A 58 -22.65 -9.33 14.34
N GLU A 59 -23.83 -9.48 13.73
CA GLU A 59 -24.24 -8.68 12.55
C GLU A 59 -24.42 -7.19 12.90
N VAL A 60 -24.98 -6.90 14.07
CA VAL A 60 -25.12 -5.52 14.56
C VAL A 60 -23.76 -4.91 14.85
N ALA A 61 -22.82 -5.68 15.42
CA ALA A 61 -21.45 -5.23 15.67
C ALA A 61 -20.69 -4.98 14.36
N ALA A 62 -20.81 -5.87 13.38
CA ALA A 62 -20.22 -5.72 12.05
C ALA A 62 -20.77 -4.49 11.33
N SER A 63 -22.10 -4.31 11.28
CA SER A 63 -22.73 -3.14 10.66
C SER A 63 -22.27 -1.82 11.31
N ARG A 64 -22.16 -1.77 12.64
CA ARG A 64 -21.64 -0.59 13.35
C ARG A 64 -20.17 -0.31 13.02
N ARG A 65 -19.37 -1.36 12.81
CA ARG A 65 -17.97 -1.21 12.41
C ARG A 65 -17.88 -0.63 11.00
N ASP A 66 -18.68 -1.13 10.07
CA ASP A 66 -18.71 -0.66 8.69
C ASP A 66 -19.16 0.81 8.59
N ASP A 67 -20.18 1.20 9.34
CA ASP A 67 -20.65 2.60 9.38
C ASP A 67 -19.57 3.55 9.91
N ARG A 68 -18.83 3.12 10.95
CA ARG A 68 -17.71 3.89 11.50
C ARG A 68 -16.58 4.05 10.48
N LEU A 69 -16.24 2.98 9.76
CA LEU A 69 -15.21 3.01 8.72
C LEU A 69 -15.62 3.94 7.57
N ARG A 70 -16.86 3.82 7.07
CA ARG A 70 -17.39 4.70 6.03
C ARG A 70 -17.38 6.17 6.46
N SER A 71 -17.82 6.46 7.68
CA SER A 71 -17.78 7.83 8.22
C SER A 71 -16.34 8.36 8.29
N ALA A 72 -15.39 7.55 8.77
CA ALA A 72 -13.99 7.95 8.86
C ALA A 72 -13.36 8.22 7.48
N VAL A 73 -13.70 7.40 6.48
CA VAL A 73 -13.26 7.60 5.08
C VAL A 73 -13.85 8.87 4.50
N ASN A 74 -15.16 9.10 4.65
CA ASN A 74 -15.82 10.31 4.15
C ASN A 74 -15.25 11.58 4.80
N ASP A 75 -15.01 11.56 6.10
CA ASP A 75 -14.41 12.69 6.82
C ASP A 75 -12.98 12.98 6.32
N LEU A 76 -12.18 11.93 6.08
CA LEU A 76 -10.84 12.08 5.53
C LEU A 76 -10.89 12.66 4.11
N GLN A 77 -11.74 12.11 3.24
CA GLN A 77 -11.92 12.62 1.87
C GLN A 77 -12.33 14.08 1.85
N HIS A 78 -13.33 14.46 2.66
CA HIS A 78 -13.78 15.84 2.75
C HIS A 78 -12.62 16.77 3.14
N ARG A 79 -11.88 16.42 4.20
CA ARG A 79 -10.77 17.26 4.68
C ARG A 79 -9.64 17.36 3.67
N LEU A 80 -9.31 16.28 2.96
CA LEU A 80 -8.28 16.31 1.91
C LEU A 80 -8.70 17.21 0.74
N LEU A 81 -9.98 17.17 0.35
CA LEU A 81 -10.51 18.01 -0.72
C LEU A 81 -10.66 19.49 -0.33
N THR A 82 -10.82 19.78 0.96
CA THR A 82 -10.95 21.15 1.48
C THR A 82 -9.68 21.69 2.12
N ALA A 83 -8.59 20.90 2.14
CA ALA A 83 -7.35 21.32 2.76
C ALA A 83 -6.75 22.53 2.02
N ASP A 84 -6.16 23.45 2.78
CA ASP A 84 -5.36 24.53 2.20
C ASP A 84 -4.16 23.89 1.48
N PRO A 85 -3.93 24.21 0.19
CA PRO A 85 -2.75 23.73 -0.54
C PRO A 85 -1.39 24.09 0.09
N GLN A 86 -1.37 25.06 1.01
CA GLN A 86 -0.18 25.43 1.80
C GLN A 86 -0.04 24.67 3.13
N ALA A 87 -1.06 23.91 3.55
CA ALA A 87 -0.98 23.08 4.76
C ALA A 87 -0.22 21.77 4.49
N ASP A 88 0.34 21.18 5.54
CA ASP A 88 0.91 19.82 5.46
C ASP A 88 -0.21 18.78 5.39
N VAL A 89 -0.78 18.65 4.19
CA VAL A 89 -1.87 17.72 3.90
C VAL A 89 -1.41 16.27 4.06
N HIS A 90 -0.14 15.98 3.79
CA HIS A 90 0.43 14.64 3.90
C HIS A 90 0.51 14.19 5.36
N GLY A 91 1.10 15.00 6.24
CA GLY A 91 1.19 14.69 7.67
C GLY A 91 -0.20 14.42 8.27
N PHE A 92 -1.16 15.30 8.00
CA PHE A 92 -2.54 15.12 8.48
C PHE A 92 -3.19 13.82 7.96
N ALA A 93 -3.02 13.51 6.67
CA ALA A 93 -3.59 12.30 6.08
C ALA A 93 -3.02 11.03 6.74
N LEU A 94 -1.70 10.99 6.90
CA LEU A 94 -0.98 9.84 7.45
C LEU A 94 -1.31 9.63 8.93
N GLU A 95 -1.44 10.68 9.74
CA GLU A 95 -1.85 10.57 11.15
C GLU A 95 -3.25 9.96 11.28
N ARG A 96 -4.16 10.35 10.40
CA ARG A 96 -5.53 9.81 10.38
C ARG A 96 -5.55 8.35 9.96
N LEU A 97 -4.76 7.99 8.94
CA LEU A 97 -4.60 6.60 8.52
C LEU A 97 -3.97 5.75 9.63
N MET A 98 -2.94 6.26 10.30
CA MET A 98 -2.29 5.60 11.43
C MET A 98 -3.29 5.30 12.54
N THR A 99 -4.09 6.30 12.92
CA THR A 99 -5.13 6.15 13.94
C THR A 99 -6.20 5.13 13.52
N ALA A 100 -6.64 5.16 12.26
CA ALA A 100 -7.67 4.26 11.76
C ALA A 100 -7.18 2.81 11.62
N ALA A 101 -5.93 2.62 11.20
CA ALA A 101 -5.28 1.32 11.08
C ALA A 101 -4.87 0.73 12.43
N GLY A 102 -4.74 1.57 13.46
CA GLY A 102 -4.15 1.16 14.75
C GLY A 102 -2.67 0.82 14.60
N ALA A 103 -1.98 1.47 13.66
CA ALA A 103 -0.56 1.27 13.41
C ALA A 103 0.30 2.21 14.28
N ASP A 104 1.51 1.78 14.65
CA ASP A 104 2.46 2.65 15.36
C ASP A 104 3.13 3.66 14.43
N ARG A 105 3.16 3.36 13.13
CA ARG A 105 3.78 4.16 12.08
C ARG A 105 3.07 3.94 10.75
N VAL A 106 2.85 5.02 10.02
CA VAL A 106 2.44 4.99 8.60
C VAL A 106 3.43 5.83 7.82
N CYS A 107 3.94 5.28 6.73
CA CYS A 107 4.93 5.92 5.89
C CYS A 107 4.31 6.20 4.51
N ALA A 108 4.89 7.15 3.77
CA ALA A 108 4.58 7.36 2.37
C ALA A 108 5.87 7.23 1.57
N PHE A 109 5.87 6.28 0.66
CA PHE A 109 6.98 6.00 -0.23
C PHE A 109 6.59 6.38 -1.65
N ARG A 110 7.53 6.98 -2.39
CA ARG A 110 7.39 7.23 -3.83
C ARG A 110 8.38 6.39 -4.60
N ASN A 111 8.02 6.05 -5.84
CA ASN A 111 8.90 5.37 -6.76
C ASN A 111 10.13 6.22 -7.08
N ALA A 112 11.28 5.57 -7.15
CA ALA A 112 12.57 6.13 -7.48
C ALA A 112 13.39 5.12 -8.30
N GLU A 113 14.51 5.58 -8.83
CA GLU A 113 15.53 4.71 -9.42
C GLU A 113 16.71 4.63 -8.46
N GLY A 114 17.14 3.41 -8.14
CA GLY A 114 18.31 3.16 -7.31
C GLY A 114 19.60 3.58 -8.04
N ALA A 115 20.70 3.70 -7.28
CA ALA A 115 22.01 4.04 -7.86
C ALA A 115 22.54 3.00 -8.86
N ASP A 116 22.02 1.78 -8.80
CA ASP A 116 22.31 0.65 -9.68
C ASP A 116 21.31 0.52 -10.85
N GLY A 117 20.38 1.48 -10.99
CA GLY A 117 19.33 1.45 -12.01
C GLY A 117 18.16 0.53 -11.68
N ARG A 118 18.13 -0.12 -10.52
CA ARG A 118 16.99 -0.94 -10.09
C ARG A 118 15.82 -0.06 -9.67
N ALA A 119 14.61 -0.57 -9.88
CA ALA A 119 13.40 0.06 -9.37
C ALA A 119 13.44 0.10 -7.83
N ALA A 120 13.23 1.29 -7.29
CA ALA A 120 13.38 1.56 -5.87
C ALA A 120 12.23 2.43 -5.35
N HIS A 121 12.21 2.61 -4.04
CA HIS A 121 11.30 3.50 -3.36
C HIS A 121 12.05 4.36 -2.36
N VAL A 122 11.53 5.57 -2.12
CA VAL A 122 12.09 6.50 -1.15
C VAL A 122 11.00 7.07 -0.25
N LEU A 123 11.26 7.03 1.05
CA LEU A 123 10.40 7.63 2.07
C LEU A 123 10.38 9.15 1.89
N TYR A 124 9.19 9.76 1.90
CA TYR A 124 9.07 11.22 1.76
C TYR A 124 8.11 11.88 2.75
N ALA A 125 7.27 11.09 3.42
CA ALA A 125 6.41 11.54 4.51
C ALA A 125 6.17 10.37 5.47
N GLU A 126 5.89 10.66 6.74
CA GLU A 126 5.49 9.66 7.72
C GLU A 126 4.62 10.28 8.82
N ALA A 127 3.87 9.44 9.51
CA ALA A 127 3.27 9.72 10.81
C ALA A 127 3.70 8.61 11.78
N VAL A 128 4.04 8.99 13.00
CA VAL A 128 4.50 8.07 14.06
C VAL A 128 3.79 8.35 15.38
N VAL A 129 3.50 7.30 16.15
CA VAL A 129 2.91 7.43 17.49
C VAL A 129 3.90 7.99 18.51
N ALA A 130 5.20 7.78 18.28
CA ALA A 130 6.29 8.23 19.13
C ALA A 130 7.51 8.67 18.30
N PRO A 131 8.22 9.76 18.67
CA PRO A 131 9.34 10.29 17.89
C PRO A 131 10.47 9.28 17.63
N GLU A 132 10.71 8.35 18.56
CA GLU A 132 11.77 7.34 18.46
C GLU A 132 11.52 6.33 17.33
N LEU A 133 10.28 6.25 16.84
CA LEU A 133 9.88 5.41 15.71
C LEU A 133 10.04 6.10 14.35
N SER A 134 10.39 7.38 14.34
CA SER A 134 10.56 8.19 13.12
C SER A 134 11.72 7.67 12.26
N LEU A 135 11.42 7.27 11.03
CA LEU A 135 12.43 6.87 10.05
C LEU A 135 13.02 8.09 9.34
N LEU A 136 12.25 9.16 9.13
CA LEU A 136 12.78 10.40 8.53
C LEU A 136 13.85 11.07 9.42
N THR A 137 13.77 10.86 10.73
CA THR A 137 14.73 11.41 11.70
C THR A 137 15.97 10.51 11.88
N THR A 138 15.80 9.19 11.76
CA THR A 138 16.83 8.20 12.13
C THR A 138 17.51 7.53 10.94
N ALA A 139 16.86 7.49 9.79
CA ALA A 139 17.38 6.93 8.55
C ALA A 139 17.51 8.02 7.49
N ALA A 140 18.68 8.10 6.86
CA ALA A 140 18.81 8.93 5.66
C ALA A 140 17.82 8.41 4.61
N ALA A 141 17.04 9.32 4.00
CA ALA A 141 16.10 9.02 2.93
C ALA A 141 16.83 8.48 1.70
N THR A 142 17.21 7.22 1.77
CA THR A 142 17.94 6.48 0.74
C THR A 142 16.94 5.64 -0.03
N ALA A 143 17.16 5.55 -1.34
CA ALA A 143 16.33 4.71 -2.19
C ALA A 143 16.61 3.23 -1.86
N GLU A 144 15.55 2.46 -1.63
CA GLU A 144 15.63 1.03 -1.36
C GLU A 144 14.98 0.27 -2.52
N ALA A 145 15.63 -0.78 -3.00
CA ALA A 145 15.09 -1.57 -4.10
C ALA A 145 13.91 -2.43 -3.62
N TYR A 146 12.86 -2.51 -4.43
CA TYR A 146 11.67 -3.32 -4.11
C TYR A 146 12.03 -4.79 -3.84
N ASP A 147 12.91 -5.37 -4.66
CA ASP A 147 13.36 -6.76 -4.52
C ASP A 147 14.17 -7.03 -3.26
N ASP A 148 14.74 -5.99 -2.63
CA ASP A 148 15.45 -6.14 -1.35
C ASP A 148 14.47 -6.32 -0.18
N VAL A 149 13.18 -6.01 -0.37
CA VAL A 149 12.09 -6.28 0.58
C VAL A 149 11.52 -7.68 0.34
N VAL A 150 10.93 -7.90 -0.83
CA VAL A 150 10.42 -9.19 -1.31
C VAL A 150 10.58 -9.22 -2.83
N PRO A 151 11.11 -10.31 -3.43
CA PRO A 151 11.17 -10.44 -4.88
C PRO A 151 9.79 -10.33 -5.53
N GLY A 152 9.65 -9.51 -6.57
CA GLY A 152 8.38 -9.34 -7.29
C GLY A 152 7.40 -8.34 -6.65
N LEU A 153 7.80 -7.68 -5.56
CA LEU A 153 6.94 -6.75 -4.82
C LEU A 153 6.49 -5.56 -5.68
N LEU A 154 7.34 -5.08 -6.58
CA LEU A 154 7.01 -3.98 -7.48
C LEU A 154 5.83 -4.36 -8.38
N GLU A 155 5.88 -5.55 -8.98
CA GLU A 155 4.88 -6.05 -9.90
C GLU A 155 3.53 -6.27 -9.20
N ASP A 156 3.56 -6.76 -7.96
CA ASP A 156 2.36 -6.90 -7.13
C ASP A 156 1.71 -5.55 -6.84
N LEU A 157 2.49 -4.60 -6.30
CA LEU A 157 1.98 -3.28 -5.94
C LEU A 157 1.54 -2.48 -7.18
N ALA A 158 2.29 -2.53 -8.27
CA ALA A 158 1.94 -1.86 -9.52
C ALA A 158 0.67 -2.43 -10.15
N ALA A 159 0.34 -3.70 -9.90
CA ALA A 159 -0.93 -4.31 -10.28
C ALA A 159 -2.08 -4.02 -9.30
N GLY A 160 -1.84 -3.20 -8.27
CA GLY A 160 -2.84 -2.82 -7.28
C GLY A 160 -3.07 -3.86 -6.19
N ARG A 161 -2.21 -4.88 -6.09
CA ARG A 161 -2.29 -5.89 -5.03
C ARG A 161 -1.61 -5.35 -3.76
N PRO A 162 -2.32 -5.24 -2.63
CA PRO A 162 -1.68 -4.89 -1.36
C PRO A 162 -0.78 -6.05 -0.91
N PHE A 163 0.26 -5.73 -0.14
CA PHE A 163 1.15 -6.72 0.46
C PHE A 163 1.06 -6.64 1.98
N ALA A 164 0.86 -7.76 2.65
CA ALA A 164 0.87 -7.83 4.11
C ALA A 164 1.68 -9.02 4.58
N SER A 165 2.54 -8.83 5.57
CA SER A 165 3.32 -9.92 6.14
C SER A 165 3.76 -9.62 7.57
N ARG A 166 3.98 -10.69 8.35
CA ARG A 166 4.73 -10.58 9.59
C ARG A 166 6.21 -10.54 9.25
N VAL A 167 6.98 -9.77 10.02
CA VAL A 167 8.42 -9.56 9.76
C VAL A 167 9.19 -10.88 9.80
N GLU A 168 8.77 -11.85 10.62
CA GLU A 168 9.36 -13.18 10.71
C GLU A 168 9.25 -14.04 9.43
N PHE A 169 8.33 -13.71 8.52
CA PHE A 169 8.13 -14.43 7.25
C PHE A 169 8.79 -13.73 6.06
N LEU A 170 9.43 -12.58 6.27
CA LEU A 170 10.14 -11.87 5.21
C LEU A 170 11.52 -12.49 4.94
N PRO A 171 12.10 -12.23 3.74
CA PRO A 171 13.50 -12.54 3.48
C PRO A 171 14.39 -12.00 4.60
N ARG A 172 15.38 -12.80 5.02
CA ARG A 172 16.21 -12.54 6.21
C ARG A 172 16.72 -11.10 6.32
N ARG A 173 17.23 -10.53 5.23
CA ARG A 173 17.76 -9.16 5.21
C ARG A 173 16.67 -8.11 5.48
N ALA A 174 15.49 -8.29 4.89
CA ALA A 174 14.34 -7.41 5.12
C ALA A 174 13.82 -7.57 6.56
N ALA A 175 13.75 -8.82 7.05
CA ALA A 175 13.33 -9.13 8.42
C ALA A 175 14.24 -8.48 9.47
N GLU A 176 15.56 -8.68 9.36
CA GLU A 176 16.56 -8.09 10.27
C GLU A 176 16.48 -6.56 10.30
N ARG A 177 16.31 -5.93 9.13
CA ARG A 177 16.19 -4.48 9.01
C ARG A 177 14.91 -3.95 9.65
N LEU A 178 13.75 -4.55 9.36
CA LEU A 178 12.47 -4.11 9.91
C LEU A 178 12.38 -4.36 11.42
N ALA A 179 12.93 -5.47 11.91
CA ALA A 179 13.06 -5.73 13.35
C ALA A 179 13.93 -4.68 14.05
N ALA A 180 15.02 -4.23 13.43
CA ALA A 180 15.84 -3.13 13.94
C ALA A 180 15.09 -1.77 13.98
N GLN A 181 13.99 -1.66 13.25
CA GLN A 181 13.07 -0.50 13.24
C GLN A 181 11.82 -0.73 14.13
N SER A 182 11.88 -1.74 15.01
CA SER A 182 10.81 -2.15 15.91
C SER A 182 9.48 -2.48 15.20
N ALA A 183 9.55 -3.03 13.98
CA ALA A 183 8.38 -3.51 13.27
C ALA A 183 8.20 -5.03 13.44
N ASP A 184 6.99 -5.44 13.79
CA ASP A 184 6.59 -6.87 13.89
C ASP A 184 5.79 -7.34 12.67
N ALA A 185 5.11 -6.42 11.99
CA ALA A 185 4.33 -6.68 10.80
C ALA A 185 4.31 -5.45 9.89
N VAL A 186 4.04 -5.67 8.61
CA VAL A 186 3.91 -4.62 7.59
C VAL A 186 2.65 -4.83 6.75
N LEU A 187 2.03 -3.72 6.37
CA LEU A 187 0.97 -3.65 5.37
C LEU A 187 1.36 -2.54 4.39
N LEU A 188 1.51 -2.90 3.12
CA LEU A 188 1.86 -1.99 2.04
C LEU A 188 0.65 -1.82 1.13
N LEU A 189 0.20 -0.57 0.97
CA LEU A 189 -0.96 -0.23 0.15
C LEU A 189 -0.50 0.55 -1.08
N PRO A 190 -0.77 0.07 -2.30
CA PRO A 190 -0.31 0.76 -3.50
C PRO A 190 -1.06 2.08 -3.70
N LEU A 191 -0.30 3.13 -4.02
CA LEU A 191 -0.80 4.48 -4.27
C LEU A 191 -0.72 4.80 -5.76
N PHE A 192 -1.86 5.15 -6.34
CA PHE A 192 -1.98 5.52 -7.74
C PHE A 192 -2.32 7.00 -7.90
N VAL A 193 -1.66 7.66 -8.85
CA VAL A 193 -1.96 9.05 -9.27
C VAL A 193 -2.16 9.01 -10.77
N ASP A 194 -3.32 9.48 -11.24
CA ASP A 194 -3.71 9.45 -12.66
C ASP A 194 -3.57 8.06 -13.33
N GLY A 195 -3.86 7.00 -12.56
CA GLY A 195 -3.77 5.61 -13.02
C GLY A 195 -2.33 5.06 -13.09
N ALA A 196 -1.32 5.86 -12.76
CA ALA A 196 0.06 5.41 -12.67
C ALA A 196 0.41 5.05 -11.22
N PHE A 197 1.10 3.91 -11.04
CA PHE A 197 1.66 3.52 -9.74
C PHE A 197 2.70 4.56 -9.31
N HIS A 198 2.38 5.32 -8.26
CA HIS A 198 3.20 6.42 -7.75
C HIS A 198 4.16 5.95 -6.64
N GLY A 199 3.74 4.94 -5.88
CA GLY A 199 4.47 4.37 -4.75
C GLY A 199 3.50 3.66 -3.82
N PHE A 200 3.77 3.62 -2.53
CA PHE A 200 2.91 2.94 -1.57
C PHE A 200 2.89 3.65 -0.22
N LEU A 201 1.89 3.29 0.59
CA LEU A 201 1.83 3.60 2.01
C LEU A 201 2.27 2.39 2.81
#